data_AF-A0A838HI82-F1
#
_entry.id   AF-A0A838HI82-F1
#
_cell.length_a   1.000
_cell.length_b   1.000
_cell.length_c   1.000
_cell.angle_alpha   90.00
_cell.angle_beta   90.00
_cell.angle_gamma   90.00
#
_symmetry.space_group_name_H-M   'P 1'
#
loop_
_entity.id
_entity.type
_entity.pdbx_description
1 polymer ?
#
loop_
_entity_poly.entity_id
_entity_poly.type
_entity_poly.pdbx_seq_one_letter_code
_entity_poly.pdbx_strand_id
1 'polypeptide(L)'
;PYLFHRGASEWGYIGRFIFEGSKPGAAAAGVWMSHKTLPLDSRGYGRLVGDTVRGAMMLHRCLSGGDWEPFRVVPLPAPDINIVCFGVGHPSLRTLEDTNRFASRVYRAMSVGEDRPARQLEYFVTKTELRAGEYGRAADPLVEALGFTHDDYLRAGGVGVIRCTVMDPFLATGRGRTDFIGGFARTLRGVLEAELAPD
;
A
#
# COMPACT_ATOMS: atom_id res chain seq x y z
N PRO A 1 1.28 -34.64 -24.41
CA PRO A 1 2.02 -35.49 -23.44
C PRO A 1 2.56 -36.75 -24.11
N TYR A 2 3.88 -36.94 -24.12
CA TYR A 2 4.53 -38.12 -24.68
C TYR A 2 4.80 -39.16 -23.58
N LEU A 3 4.70 -40.45 -23.91
CA LEU A 3 5.12 -41.54 -23.01
C LEU A 3 6.62 -41.81 -23.20
N PHE A 4 7.41 -41.46 -22.19
CA PHE A 4 8.85 -41.68 -22.22
C PHE A 4 9.21 -43.10 -21.75
N HIS A 5 10.11 -43.76 -22.48
CA HIS A 5 10.73 -45.01 -22.05
C HIS A 5 11.81 -44.73 -20.98
N ARG A 6 12.10 -45.70 -20.11
CA ARG A 6 13.08 -45.56 -19.01
C ARG A 6 14.42 -45.02 -19.53
N GLY A 7 14.86 -43.90 -18.98
CA GLY A 7 16.15 -43.24 -19.31
C GLY A 7 16.02 -41.96 -20.14
N ALA A 8 14.88 -41.72 -20.80
CA ALA A 8 14.59 -40.45 -21.46
C ALA A 8 13.81 -39.53 -20.49
N SER A 9 14.33 -38.34 -20.23
CA SER A 9 13.72 -37.37 -19.32
C SER A 9 13.69 -35.98 -19.98
N GLU A 10 12.51 -35.52 -20.38
CA GLU A 10 12.28 -34.11 -20.79
C GLU A 10 12.48 -33.12 -19.63
N TRP A 11 12.59 -33.60 -18.37
CA TRP A 11 12.86 -32.75 -17.20
C TRP A 11 14.17 -31.98 -17.28
N GLY A 12 15.10 -32.38 -18.17
CA GLY A 12 16.34 -31.64 -18.42
C GLY A 12 16.14 -30.30 -19.14
N TYR A 13 14.98 -30.08 -19.78
CA TYR A 13 14.69 -28.87 -20.55
C TYR A 13 13.36 -28.23 -20.15
N ILE A 14 13.32 -27.70 -18.92
CA ILE A 14 12.16 -26.96 -18.36
C ILE A 14 11.72 -25.76 -19.22
N GLY A 15 12.62 -25.24 -20.08
CA GLY A 15 12.35 -24.11 -20.97
C GLY A 15 11.22 -24.35 -21.98
N ARG A 16 10.85 -25.59 -22.29
CA ARG A 16 9.76 -25.91 -23.23
C ARG A 16 8.37 -25.65 -22.65
N PHE A 17 8.24 -25.58 -21.33
CA PHE A 17 6.95 -25.47 -20.63
C PHE A 17 6.64 -24.06 -20.12
N ILE A 18 7.41 -23.06 -20.55
CA ILE A 18 7.27 -21.68 -20.13
C ILE A 18 7.28 -20.74 -21.34
N PHE A 19 6.81 -19.51 -21.17
CA PHE A 19 6.83 -18.50 -22.22
C PHE A 19 8.24 -17.96 -22.52
N GLU A 20 9.13 -17.97 -21.51
CA GLU A 20 10.46 -17.38 -21.61
C GLU A 20 11.52 -18.34 -22.18
N GLY A 21 12.61 -17.76 -22.72
CA GLY A 21 13.79 -18.48 -23.21
C GLY A 21 14.84 -18.72 -22.12
N SER A 22 16.06 -18.21 -22.31
CA SER A 22 17.15 -18.34 -21.33
C SER A 22 16.82 -17.61 -20.01
N LYS A 23 17.15 -18.23 -18.88
CA LYS A 23 16.84 -17.73 -17.52
C LYS A 23 18.05 -17.87 -16.60
N PRO A 24 18.28 -16.94 -15.66
CA PRO A 24 19.38 -17.06 -14.71
C PRO A 24 19.11 -18.16 -13.69
N GLY A 25 19.97 -19.17 -13.62
CA GLY A 25 19.91 -20.20 -12.57
C GLY A 25 20.05 -19.61 -11.15
N ALA A 26 20.69 -18.45 -11.02
CA ALA A 26 20.82 -17.72 -9.76
C ALA A 26 19.46 -17.31 -9.16
N ALA A 27 18.47 -16.97 -9.98
CA ALA A 27 17.12 -16.63 -9.48
C ALA A 27 16.45 -17.85 -8.84
N ALA A 28 16.56 -19.02 -9.48
CA ALA A 28 16.05 -20.28 -8.94
C ALA A 28 16.77 -20.66 -7.63
N ALA A 29 18.10 -20.47 -7.57
CA ALA A 29 18.88 -20.71 -6.36
C ALA A 29 18.46 -19.77 -5.21
N GLY A 30 18.22 -18.49 -5.50
CA GLY A 30 17.73 -17.51 -4.52
C GLY A 30 16.38 -17.92 -3.92
N VAL A 31 15.39 -18.22 -4.76
CA VAL A 31 14.06 -18.69 -4.32
C VAL A 31 14.17 -19.99 -3.54
N TRP A 32 14.97 -20.95 -4.04
CA TRP A 32 15.18 -22.22 -3.35
C TRP A 32 15.77 -22.01 -1.95
N MET A 33 16.79 -21.16 -1.81
CA MET A 33 17.41 -20.86 -0.53
C MET A 33 16.43 -20.17 0.42
N SER A 34 15.61 -19.23 -0.08
CA SER A 34 14.54 -18.61 0.70
C SER A 34 13.53 -19.65 1.20
N HIS A 35 13.09 -20.59 0.36
CA HIS A 35 12.15 -21.65 0.77
C HIS A 35 12.76 -22.66 1.74
N LYS A 36 14.08 -22.88 1.70
CA LYS A 36 14.78 -23.72 2.70
C LYS A 36 14.98 -23.01 4.03
N THR A 37 15.17 -21.70 4.01
CA THR A 37 15.36 -20.89 5.21
C THR A 37 14.03 -20.56 5.89
N LEU A 38 13.03 -20.21 5.09
CA LEU A 38 11.65 -19.94 5.50
C LEU A 38 10.74 -20.98 4.84
N PRO A 39 10.33 -22.05 5.55
CA PRO A 39 9.44 -23.05 5.01
C PRO A 39 8.14 -22.44 4.46
N LEU A 40 7.59 -23.04 3.41
CA LEU A 40 6.31 -22.67 2.79
C LEU A 40 5.11 -23.16 3.62
N ASP A 41 5.13 -22.85 4.92
CA ASP A 41 4.09 -23.19 5.87
C ASP A 41 3.97 -22.11 6.97
N SER A 42 3.10 -22.36 7.95
CA SER A 42 2.81 -21.41 9.05
C SER A 42 4.02 -21.10 9.94
N ARG A 43 5.06 -21.94 9.94
CA ARG A 43 6.27 -21.75 10.76
C ARG A 43 7.27 -20.81 10.10
N GLY A 44 7.26 -20.74 8.77
CA GLY A 44 8.12 -19.88 7.95
C GLY A 44 7.36 -18.69 7.37
N TYR A 45 7.02 -18.76 6.08
CA TYR A 45 6.35 -17.67 5.37
C TYR A 45 5.01 -17.27 6.00
N GLY A 46 4.24 -18.21 6.56
CA GLY A 46 2.99 -17.87 7.22
C GLY A 46 3.18 -16.98 8.46
N ARG A 47 4.29 -17.15 9.19
CA ARG A 47 4.66 -16.23 10.28
C ARG A 47 5.04 -14.86 9.74
N LEU A 48 5.89 -14.82 8.70
CA LEU A 48 6.36 -13.58 8.08
C LEU A 48 5.18 -12.74 7.55
N VAL A 49 4.30 -13.36 6.77
CA VAL A 49 3.08 -12.71 6.27
C VAL A 49 2.15 -12.34 7.42
N GLY A 50 2.00 -13.20 8.43
CA GLY A 50 1.21 -12.88 9.62
C GLY A 50 1.70 -11.63 10.36
N ASP A 51 3.02 -11.42 10.43
CA ASP A 51 3.63 -10.22 11.01
C ASP A 51 3.31 -8.96 10.19
N THR A 52 3.34 -9.04 8.85
CA THR A 52 3.00 -7.90 7.99
C THR A 52 1.52 -7.54 8.05
N VAL A 53 0.64 -8.54 8.10
CA VAL A 53 -0.82 -8.35 8.29
C VAL A 53 -1.11 -7.71 9.64
N ARG A 54 -0.44 -8.16 10.72
CA ARG A 54 -0.54 -7.51 12.04
C ARG A 54 -0.16 -6.04 11.97
N GLY A 55 0.95 -5.71 11.30
CA GLY A 55 1.42 -4.34 11.11
C GLY A 55 0.38 -3.47 10.37
N ALA A 56 -0.18 -4.00 9.28
CA ALA A 56 -1.22 -3.31 8.52
C ALA A 56 -2.49 -3.07 9.34
N MET A 57 -2.94 -4.07 10.12
CA MET A 57 -4.09 -3.91 11.01
C MET A 57 -3.85 -2.87 12.11
N MET A 58 -2.65 -2.80 12.67
CA MET A 58 -2.30 -1.78 13.68
C MET A 58 -2.27 -0.38 13.06
N LEU A 59 -1.69 -0.23 11.86
CA LEU A 59 -1.70 1.04 11.13
C LEU A 59 -3.13 1.47 10.79
N HIS A 60 -3.95 0.56 10.27
CA HIS A 60 -5.36 0.83 9.95
C HIS A 60 -6.15 1.30 11.18
N ARG A 61 -5.96 0.64 12.34
CA ARG A 61 -6.58 1.06 13.60
C ARG A 61 -6.11 2.43 14.07
N CYS A 62 -4.82 2.72 13.95
CA CYS A 62 -4.27 4.04 14.29
C CYS A 62 -4.88 5.14 13.42
N LEU A 63 -5.03 4.89 12.11
CA LEU A 63 -5.68 5.84 11.21
C LEU A 63 -7.18 5.98 11.50
N SER A 64 -7.87 4.87 11.77
CA SER A 64 -9.32 4.87 12.03
C SER A 64 -9.70 5.50 13.37
N GLY A 65 -8.87 5.34 14.40
CA GLY A 65 -9.11 5.84 15.75
C GLY A 65 -8.31 7.10 16.11
N GLY A 66 -7.54 7.65 15.17
CA GLY A 66 -6.78 8.88 15.38
C GLY A 66 -7.70 10.09 15.46
N ASP A 67 -7.37 11.03 16.33
CA ASP A 67 -7.96 12.37 16.27
C ASP A 67 -7.30 13.10 15.10
N TRP A 68 -8.08 13.36 14.06
CA TRP A 68 -7.63 14.01 12.83
C TRP A 68 -8.22 15.40 12.64
N GLU A 69 -9.08 15.89 13.55
CA GLU A 69 -9.73 17.18 13.33
C GLU A 69 -8.69 18.31 13.16
N PRO A 70 -8.96 19.29 12.27
CA PRO A 70 -10.14 19.42 11.39
C PRO A 70 -10.08 18.59 10.09
N PHE A 71 -9.02 17.81 9.86
CA PHE A 71 -8.87 16.96 8.67
C PHE A 71 -9.79 15.74 8.72
N ARG A 72 -10.06 15.21 7.54
CA ARG A 72 -10.70 13.89 7.36
C ARG A 72 -9.64 12.92 6.90
N VAL A 73 -9.31 11.94 7.72
CA VAL A 73 -8.52 10.77 7.31
C VAL A 73 -9.47 9.59 7.35
N VAL A 74 -9.79 9.06 6.18
CA VAL A 74 -10.82 8.02 6.01
C VAL A 74 -10.17 6.76 5.47
N PRO A 75 -9.84 5.79 6.33
CA PRO A 75 -9.39 4.48 5.88
C PRO A 75 -10.47 3.77 5.07
N LEU A 76 -10.04 3.06 4.02
CA LEU A 76 -10.86 2.01 3.42
C LEU A 76 -11.16 0.91 4.47
N PRO A 77 -12.07 -0.04 4.18
CA PRO A 77 -12.34 -1.16 5.08
C PRO A 77 -11.07 -1.86 5.57
N ALA A 78 -11.16 -2.51 6.73
CA ALA A 78 -10.03 -3.20 7.34
C ALA A 78 -9.31 -4.10 6.31
N PRO A 79 -7.97 -4.07 6.26
CA PRO A 79 -7.23 -4.76 5.22
C PRO A 79 -7.36 -6.28 5.36
N ASP A 80 -7.64 -6.97 4.24
CA ASP A 80 -7.65 -8.45 4.20
C ASP A 80 -6.25 -9.03 4.44
N ILE A 81 -5.22 -8.31 3.98
CA ILE A 81 -3.81 -8.67 4.13
C ILE A 81 -2.98 -7.48 4.64
N ASN A 82 -2.01 -7.00 3.86
CA ASN A 82 -1.01 -6.04 4.32
C ASN A 82 -1.00 -4.71 3.53
N ILE A 83 -2.11 -4.35 2.89
CA ILE A 83 -2.25 -3.08 2.16
C ILE A 83 -3.32 -2.23 2.84
N VAL A 84 -2.93 -1.05 3.34
CA VAL A 84 -3.84 -0.07 3.95
C VAL A 84 -3.98 1.11 3.01
N CYS A 85 -5.21 1.42 2.60
CA CYS A 85 -5.52 2.59 1.79
C CYS A 85 -6.41 3.55 2.58
N PHE A 86 -6.25 4.85 2.37
CA PHE A 86 -7.09 5.87 2.99
C PHE A 86 -7.20 7.13 2.13
N GLY A 87 -8.35 7.79 2.19
CA GLY A 87 -8.54 9.12 1.66
C GLY A 87 -8.16 10.19 2.68
N VAL A 88 -7.77 11.36 2.18
CA VAL A 88 -7.50 12.55 2.99
C VAL A 88 -8.34 13.71 2.48
N GLY A 89 -8.89 14.52 3.38
CA GLY A 89 -9.72 15.67 3.04
C GLY A 89 -9.73 16.71 4.16
N HIS A 90 -10.39 17.83 3.92
CA HIS A 90 -10.54 18.92 4.89
C HIS A 90 -11.80 19.74 4.55
N PRO A 91 -12.58 20.26 5.54
CA PRO A 91 -13.81 21.02 5.29
C PRO A 91 -13.66 22.27 4.40
N SER A 92 -12.45 22.83 4.28
CA SER A 92 -12.18 23.94 3.34
C SER A 92 -12.11 23.50 1.88
N LEU A 93 -11.88 22.22 1.60
CA LEU A 93 -11.83 21.68 0.24
C LEU A 93 -13.27 21.39 -0.21
N ARG A 94 -13.79 22.23 -1.12
CA ARG A 94 -15.21 22.22 -1.49
C ARG A 94 -15.56 21.26 -2.63
N THR A 95 -14.55 20.77 -3.35
CA THR A 95 -14.74 19.87 -4.48
C THR A 95 -13.90 18.60 -4.31
N LEU A 96 -14.33 17.50 -4.92
CA LEU A 96 -13.56 16.26 -4.90
C LEU A 96 -12.26 16.41 -5.71
N GLU A 97 -12.28 17.26 -6.73
CA GLU A 97 -11.13 17.67 -7.51
C GLU A 97 -10.07 18.40 -6.65
N ASP A 98 -10.49 19.29 -5.74
CA ASP A 98 -9.60 19.92 -4.75
C ASP A 98 -9.02 18.89 -3.78
N THR A 99 -9.87 17.97 -3.30
CA THR A 99 -9.46 16.86 -2.44
C THR A 99 -8.42 15.97 -3.12
N ASN A 100 -8.61 15.66 -4.40
CA ASN A 100 -7.67 14.89 -5.21
C ASN A 100 -6.35 15.64 -5.43
N ARG A 101 -6.39 16.97 -5.66
CA ARG A 101 -5.19 17.81 -5.72
C ARG A 101 -4.44 17.80 -4.40
N PHE A 102 -5.13 17.97 -3.28
CA PHE A 102 -4.57 17.92 -1.94
C PHE A 102 -3.91 16.56 -1.64
N ALA A 103 -4.60 15.45 -1.89
CA ALA A 103 -4.03 14.10 -1.73
C ALA A 103 -2.77 13.90 -2.60
N SER A 104 -2.72 14.52 -3.78
CA SER A 104 -1.54 14.48 -4.65
C SER A 104 -0.35 15.23 -4.06
N ARG A 105 -0.59 16.40 -3.43
CA ARG A 105 0.45 17.17 -2.73
C ARG A 105 0.99 16.41 -1.52
N VAL A 106 0.11 15.86 -0.69
CA VAL A 106 0.49 15.01 0.46
C VAL A 106 1.33 13.81 0.02
N TYR A 107 0.92 13.11 -1.05
CA TYR A 107 1.72 12.03 -1.62
C TYR A 107 3.11 12.50 -2.07
N ARG A 108 3.21 13.61 -2.81
CA ARG A 108 4.50 14.16 -3.27
C ARG A 108 5.40 14.54 -2.08
N ALA A 109 4.82 15.09 -1.02
CA ALA A 109 5.57 15.43 0.20
C ALA A 109 6.10 14.19 0.94
N MET A 110 5.46 13.03 0.79
CA MET A 110 5.82 11.77 1.45
C MET A 110 6.37 10.72 0.47
N SER A 111 6.87 11.15 -0.68
CA SER A 111 7.47 10.27 -1.70
C SER A 111 8.72 10.88 -2.31
N VAL A 112 9.57 10.04 -2.91
CA VAL A 112 10.81 10.49 -3.53
C VAL A 112 10.48 11.25 -4.81
N GLY A 113 11.01 12.47 -4.92
CA GLY A 113 10.91 13.31 -6.12
C GLY A 113 12.27 13.91 -6.48
N GLU A 114 12.34 14.64 -7.60
CA GLU A 114 13.57 15.27 -8.09
C GLU A 114 14.21 16.19 -7.03
N ASP A 115 13.39 16.97 -6.32
CA ASP A 115 13.84 17.92 -5.29
C ASP A 115 13.90 17.34 -3.87
N ARG A 116 13.48 16.07 -3.67
CA ARG A 116 13.38 15.45 -2.34
C ARG A 116 14.00 14.04 -2.33
N PRO A 117 15.31 13.93 -2.04
CA PRO A 117 15.97 12.63 -1.95
C PRO A 117 15.45 11.82 -0.76
N ALA A 118 15.46 10.48 -0.89
CA ALA A 118 14.94 9.54 0.10
C ALA A 118 15.45 9.77 1.54
N ARG A 119 16.69 10.24 1.70
CA ARG A 119 17.30 10.52 3.02
C ARG A 119 16.60 11.62 3.84
N GLN A 120 15.78 12.44 3.20
CA GLN A 120 15.03 13.53 3.84
C GLN A 120 13.61 13.11 4.25
N LEU A 121 13.17 11.90 3.89
CA LEU A 121 11.85 11.39 4.19
C LEU A 121 11.91 10.46 5.40
N GLU A 122 11.08 10.73 6.39
CA GLU A 122 10.91 9.84 7.55
C GLU A 122 10.03 8.63 7.19
N TYR A 123 9.00 8.85 6.37
CA TYR A 123 8.05 7.84 5.95
C TYR A 123 7.75 7.96 4.45
N PHE A 124 7.45 6.81 3.84
CA PHE A 124 7.14 6.69 2.42
C PHE A 124 5.72 6.18 2.24
N VAL A 125 4.98 6.82 1.34
CA VAL A 125 3.66 6.36 0.91
C VAL A 125 3.59 6.26 -0.61
N THR A 126 2.63 5.47 -1.09
CA THR A 126 2.26 5.48 -2.51
C THR A 126 0.86 6.08 -2.67
N LYS A 127 0.49 6.44 -3.90
CA LYS A 127 -0.86 6.90 -4.22
C LYS A 127 -1.43 6.05 -5.36
N THR A 128 -2.73 5.82 -5.32
CA THR A 128 -3.50 5.32 -6.46
C THR A 128 -4.82 6.07 -6.57
N GLU A 129 -5.60 5.78 -7.59
CA GLU A 129 -6.89 6.41 -7.86
C GLU A 129 -7.94 5.33 -8.06
N LEU A 130 -9.02 5.41 -7.29
CA LEU A 130 -10.19 4.57 -7.50
C LEU A 130 -11.03 5.24 -8.58
N ARG A 131 -10.78 4.91 -9.84
CA ARG A 131 -11.43 5.54 -11.00
C ARG A 131 -12.88 5.13 -11.12
N ALA A 132 -13.76 6.08 -11.40
CA ALA A 132 -15.21 5.83 -11.45
C ALA A 132 -15.60 4.80 -12.51
N GLY A 133 -14.95 4.83 -13.68
CA GLY A 133 -15.18 3.86 -14.75
C GLY A 133 -14.70 2.43 -14.45
N GLU A 134 -13.82 2.25 -13.46
CA GLU A 134 -13.23 0.95 -13.09
C GLU A 134 -13.86 0.39 -11.80
N TYR A 135 -14.08 1.25 -10.81
CA TYR A 135 -14.57 0.88 -9.48
C TYR A 135 -16.08 1.05 -9.30
N GLY A 136 -16.77 1.72 -10.24
CA GLY A 136 -18.21 1.93 -10.17
C GLY A 136 -18.62 2.53 -8.82
N ARG A 137 -19.58 1.91 -8.12
CA ARG A 137 -20.05 2.39 -6.80
C ARG A 137 -19.23 1.89 -5.61
N ALA A 138 -18.13 1.14 -5.83
CA ALA A 138 -17.34 0.56 -4.74
C ALA A 138 -16.62 1.64 -3.89
N ALA A 139 -16.36 2.82 -4.48
CA ALA A 139 -15.72 3.93 -3.78
C ALA A 139 -16.72 4.84 -3.04
N ASP A 140 -18.03 4.68 -3.25
CA ASP A 140 -19.07 5.55 -2.68
C ASP A 140 -18.94 5.74 -1.16
N PRO A 141 -18.71 4.70 -0.33
CA PRO A 141 -18.57 4.89 1.12
C PRO A 141 -17.42 5.82 1.50
N LEU A 142 -16.31 5.78 0.76
CA LEU A 142 -15.17 6.68 0.98
C LEU A 142 -15.51 8.11 0.53
N VAL A 143 -16.13 8.25 -0.64
CA VAL A 143 -16.53 9.55 -1.22
C VAL A 143 -17.51 10.26 -0.29
N GLU A 144 -18.51 9.55 0.21
CA GLU A 144 -19.51 10.06 1.15
C GLU A 144 -18.87 10.48 2.48
N ALA A 145 -17.97 9.66 3.04
CA ALA A 145 -17.23 10.00 4.26
C ALA A 145 -16.31 11.22 4.08
N LEU A 146 -15.76 11.42 2.88
CA LEU A 146 -15.02 12.65 2.53
C LEU A 146 -15.94 13.87 2.32
N GLY A 147 -17.26 13.68 2.28
CA GLY A 147 -18.27 14.74 2.22
C GLY A 147 -18.79 15.05 0.83
N PHE A 148 -18.63 14.12 -0.12
CA PHE A 148 -19.01 14.29 -1.52
C PHE A 148 -20.07 13.28 -1.95
N THR A 149 -20.70 13.54 -3.08
CA THR A 149 -21.74 12.67 -3.65
C THR A 149 -21.16 11.75 -4.74
N HIS A 150 -21.93 10.73 -5.14
CA HIS A 150 -21.58 9.90 -6.29
C HIS A 150 -21.45 10.73 -7.59
N ASP A 151 -22.25 11.79 -7.76
CA ASP A 151 -22.15 12.67 -8.93
C ASP A 151 -20.85 13.48 -8.93
N ASP A 152 -20.37 13.91 -7.75
CA ASP A 152 -19.04 14.53 -7.62
C ASP A 152 -17.93 13.54 -8.01
N TYR A 153 -18.09 12.27 -7.64
CA TYR A 153 -17.17 11.20 -7.98
C TYR A 153 -17.12 10.91 -9.49
N LEU A 154 -18.29 10.84 -10.13
CA LEU A 154 -18.37 10.72 -11.60
C LEU A 154 -17.74 11.93 -12.29
N ARG A 155 -18.01 13.15 -11.80
CA ARG A 155 -17.48 14.40 -12.35
C ARG A 155 -15.96 14.49 -12.22
N ALA A 156 -15.40 14.11 -11.07
CA ALA A 156 -13.97 14.12 -10.82
C ALA A 156 -13.22 12.98 -11.55
N GLY A 157 -13.94 11.96 -12.04
CA GLY A 157 -13.38 10.79 -12.72
C GLY A 157 -12.79 9.72 -11.79
N GLY A 158 -12.66 10.02 -10.50
CA GLY A 158 -12.05 9.14 -9.51
C GLY A 158 -11.81 9.83 -8.16
N VAL A 159 -11.40 9.04 -7.17
CA VAL A 159 -10.93 9.55 -5.87
C VAL A 159 -9.51 9.03 -5.62
N GLY A 160 -8.61 9.95 -5.29
CA GLY A 160 -7.23 9.66 -4.95
C GLY A 160 -7.12 9.11 -3.53
N VAL A 161 -6.43 7.99 -3.37
CA VAL A 161 -6.17 7.38 -2.06
C VAL A 161 -4.67 7.20 -1.84
N ILE A 162 -4.24 7.47 -0.60
CA ILE A 162 -2.90 7.14 -0.14
C ILE A 162 -2.89 5.65 0.20
N ARG A 163 -1.83 4.95 -0.23
CA ARG A 163 -1.66 3.51 -0.09
C ARG A 163 -0.34 3.19 0.61
N CYS A 164 -0.44 2.43 1.69
CA CYS A 164 0.67 1.88 2.46
C CYS A 164 0.71 0.36 2.29
N THR A 165 1.76 -0.15 1.64
CA THR A 165 2.03 -1.59 1.56
C THR A 165 2.97 -1.97 2.70
N VAL A 166 2.43 -2.57 3.75
CA VAL A 166 3.20 -2.96 4.93
C VAL A 166 3.93 -4.26 4.62
N MET A 167 5.19 -4.18 4.21
CA MET A 167 6.05 -5.36 4.00
C MET A 167 7.05 -5.57 5.13
N ASP A 168 7.20 -4.58 6.02
CA ASP A 168 8.09 -4.69 7.18
C ASP A 168 7.43 -5.55 8.27
N PRO A 169 7.96 -6.75 8.57
CA PRO A 169 7.41 -7.59 9.63
C PRO A 169 7.65 -7.01 11.04
N PHE A 170 8.47 -5.97 11.17
CA PHE A 170 8.82 -5.39 12.45
C PHE A 170 7.87 -4.28 12.90
N LEU A 171 7.03 -3.75 12.01
CA LEU A 171 6.12 -2.64 12.28
C LEU A 171 5.21 -2.90 13.50
N ALA A 172 4.72 -4.14 13.65
CA ALA A 172 3.86 -4.54 14.76
C ALA A 172 4.60 -4.89 16.05
N THR A 173 5.89 -5.24 15.95
CA THR A 173 6.62 -5.89 17.06
C THR A 173 7.37 -4.92 17.97
N GLY A 174 7.31 -3.60 17.71
CA GLY A 174 7.89 -2.58 18.59
C GLY A 174 9.31 -2.90 19.01
N ARG A 175 10.24 -3.06 18.05
CA ARG A 175 11.65 -3.30 18.40
C ARG A 175 12.26 -2.03 18.97
N GLY A 176 12.43 -1.98 20.28
CA GLY A 176 13.04 -0.86 21.01
C GLY A 176 12.02 0.10 21.60
N ARG A 177 12.36 1.40 21.67
CA ARG A 177 11.49 2.45 22.23
C ARG A 177 10.76 3.26 21.14
N THR A 178 10.90 2.88 19.86
CA THR A 178 10.39 3.65 18.73
C THR A 178 9.00 3.20 18.33
N ASP A 179 8.04 4.11 18.47
CA ASP A 179 6.68 3.93 17.98
C ASP A 179 6.59 4.42 16.52
N PHE A 180 6.76 3.50 15.57
CA PHE A 180 6.70 3.80 14.14
C PHE A 180 5.29 4.15 13.67
N ILE A 181 4.24 3.59 14.29
CA ILE A 181 2.86 3.82 13.87
C ILE A 181 2.40 5.20 14.34
N GLY A 182 2.61 5.53 15.61
CA GLY A 182 2.34 6.88 16.10
C GLY A 182 3.29 7.92 15.49
N GLY A 183 4.53 7.55 15.17
CA GLY A 183 5.44 8.36 14.39
C GLY A 183 4.86 8.70 13.01
N PHE A 184 4.42 7.69 12.26
CA PHE A 184 3.74 7.88 10.98
C PHE A 184 2.54 8.82 11.09
N ALA A 185 1.68 8.63 12.10
CA ALA A 185 0.50 9.45 12.29
C ALA A 185 0.85 10.93 12.56
N ARG A 186 1.86 11.19 13.40
CA ARG A 186 2.37 12.55 13.66
C ARG A 186 2.96 13.18 12.40
N THR A 187 3.79 12.45 11.66
CA THR A 187 4.37 12.95 10.40
C THR A 187 3.29 13.24 9.37
N LEU A 188 2.31 12.34 9.22
CA LEU A 188 1.17 12.55 8.32
C LEU A 188 0.41 13.82 8.67
N ARG A 189 0.09 14.04 9.96
CA ARG A 189 -0.57 15.26 10.42
C ARG A 189 0.22 16.52 10.04
N GLY A 190 1.53 16.55 10.34
CA GLY A 190 2.38 17.70 10.00
C GLY A 190 2.42 17.97 8.49
N VAL A 191 2.42 16.93 7.66
CA VAL A 191 2.33 17.08 6.20
C VAL A 191 0.96 17.59 5.76
N LEU A 192 -0.13 17.07 6.34
CA LEU A 192 -1.48 17.55 6.02
C LEU A 192 -1.63 19.05 6.34
N GLU A 193 -1.08 19.49 7.47
CA GLU A 193 -1.06 20.90 7.87
C GLU A 193 -0.23 21.76 6.92
N ALA A 194 0.99 21.33 6.58
CA ALA A 194 1.86 22.05 5.65
C ALA A 194 1.26 22.18 4.23
N GLU A 195 0.68 21.10 3.70
CA GLU A 195 0.16 21.07 2.31
C GLU A 195 -1.25 21.65 2.16
N LEU A 196 -1.92 21.96 3.27
CA LEU A 196 -3.21 22.67 3.28
C LEU A 196 -3.02 24.19 3.30
N ALA A 197 -1.91 24.69 3.85
CA ALA A 197 -1.59 26.11 3.83
C ALA A 197 -1.53 26.61 2.37
N PRO A 198 -2.20 27.72 2.02
CA PRO A 198 -1.98 28.34 0.72
C PRO A 198 -0.54 28.85 0.66
N ASP A 199 0.09 28.69 -0.51
CA ASP A 199 1.33 29.41 -0.85
C ASP A 199 1.16 30.94 -0.67
#